data_AF-A0A965RVB4-F1
#
_entry.id   AF-A0A965RVB4-F1
#
_cell.length_a   1.000
_cell.length_b   1.000
_cell.length_c   1.000
_cell.angle_alpha   90.00
_cell.angle_beta   90.00
_cell.angle_gamma   90.00
#
_symmetry.space_group_name_H-M   'P 1'
#
loop_
_entity.id
_entity.type
_entity.pdbx_description
1 polymer ?
#
loop_
_entity_poly.entity_id
_entity_poly.type
_entity_poly.pdbx_seq_one_letter_code
_entity_poly.pdbx_strand_id
1 'polypeptide(L)'
;MTINELFNAFTDIEFQANRLIKMKVIDEQHLRQFDERSEEVRVQVLKLDLSEALNEELSELGRIDCDFMPPIHFGHKVLNVLTFGFYKKRYISKEREIYFKGEINVRKQLFHHAENQLKEI
;
A
#
# COMPACT_ATOMS: atom_id res chain seq x y z
N MET A 1 -15.67 -15.51 -1.37
CA MET A 1 -14.42 -16.04 -1.95
C MET A 1 -14.21 -17.43 -1.36
N THR A 2 -13.82 -18.42 -2.15
CA THR A 2 -13.38 -19.73 -1.66
C THR A 2 -11.90 -19.70 -1.24
N ILE A 3 -11.40 -20.71 -0.54
CA ILE A 3 -9.98 -20.80 -0.13
C ILE A 3 -9.05 -20.74 -1.36
N ASN A 4 -9.38 -21.43 -2.46
CA ASN A 4 -8.61 -21.38 -3.70
C ASN A 4 -8.62 -19.98 -4.33
N GLU A 5 -9.76 -19.30 -4.30
CA GLU A 5 -9.84 -17.92 -4.77
C GLU A 5 -9.03 -16.95 -3.91
N LEU A 6 -8.89 -17.21 -2.60
CA LEU A 6 -8.05 -16.43 -1.69
C LEU A 6 -6.55 -16.62 -2.00
N PHE A 7 -6.10 -17.86 -2.24
CA PHE A 7 -4.72 -18.12 -2.68
C PHE A 7 -4.40 -17.43 -4.01
N ASN A 8 -5.34 -17.46 -4.96
CA ASN A 8 -5.21 -16.72 -6.21
C ASN A 8 -5.17 -15.20 -5.95
N ALA A 9 -5.95 -14.70 -5.00
CA ALA A 9 -5.95 -13.29 -4.62
C ALA A 9 -4.64 -12.86 -3.97
N PHE A 10 -3.99 -13.71 -3.15
CA PHE A 10 -2.65 -13.43 -2.63
C PHE A 10 -1.61 -13.32 -3.75
N THR A 11 -1.64 -14.26 -4.70
CA THR A 11 -0.73 -14.25 -5.86
C THR A 11 -0.95 -12.99 -6.73
N ASP A 12 -2.21 -12.62 -6.96
CA ASP A 12 -2.58 -11.42 -7.72
C ASP A 12 -2.10 -10.14 -7.00
N ILE A 13 -2.34 -10.02 -5.69
CA ILE A 13 -1.83 -8.89 -4.89
C ILE A 13 -0.31 -8.82 -4.95
N GLU A 14 0.38 -9.96 -4.83
CA GLU A 14 1.84 -9.99 -4.90
C GLU A 14 2.33 -9.50 -6.27
N PHE A 15 1.69 -9.95 -7.35
CA PHE A 15 1.99 -9.51 -8.71
C PHE A 15 1.75 -8.01 -8.89
N GLN A 16 0.60 -7.50 -8.45
CA GLN A 16 0.25 -6.08 -8.53
C GLN A 16 1.21 -5.22 -7.72
N ALA A 17 1.53 -5.62 -6.49
CA ALA A 17 2.51 -4.93 -5.64
C ALA A 17 3.89 -4.86 -6.32
N ASN A 18 4.39 -5.99 -6.82
CA ASN A 18 5.67 -6.06 -7.52
C ASN A 18 5.69 -5.17 -8.78
N ARG A 19 4.58 -5.08 -9.50
CA ARG A 19 4.42 -4.20 -10.66
C ARG A 19 4.47 -2.74 -10.24
N LEU A 20 3.68 -2.33 -9.25
CA LEU A 20 3.61 -0.95 -8.77
C LEU A 20 4.94 -0.45 -8.21
N ILE A 21 5.66 -1.28 -7.44
CA ILE A 21 6.97 -0.92 -6.88
C ILE A 21 8.00 -0.63 -7.99
N LYS A 22 7.95 -1.38 -9.09
CA LYS A 22 8.85 -1.21 -10.24
C LYS A 22 8.49 -0.01 -11.13
N MET A 23 7.27 0.54 -11.00
CA MET A 23 6.86 1.70 -11.78
C MET A 23 7.63 2.95 -11.34
N LYS A 24 8.02 3.76 -12.34
CA LYS A 24 8.70 5.04 -12.10
C LYS A 24 7.75 6.11 -11.54
N VAL A 25 6.49 6.04 -11.92
CA VAL A 25 5.40 6.89 -11.41
C VAL A 25 4.25 5.96 -11.10
N ILE A 26 3.81 5.96 -9.85
CA ILE A 26 2.62 5.21 -9.44
C ILE A 26 1.42 6.01 -9.91
N ASP A 27 0.66 5.41 -10.81
CA ASP A 27 -0.58 5.97 -11.31
C ASP A 27 -1.70 5.78 -10.29
N GLU A 28 -2.54 6.79 -10.14
CA GLU A 28 -3.58 6.83 -9.12
C GLU A 28 -4.64 5.76 -9.35
N GLN A 29 -5.00 5.51 -10.61
CA GLN A 29 -5.97 4.48 -10.95
C GLN A 29 -5.49 3.08 -10.52
N HIS A 30 -4.24 2.74 -10.82
CA HIS A 30 -3.66 1.46 -10.43
C HIS A 30 -3.50 1.35 -8.91
N LEU A 31 -3.22 2.45 -8.21
CA LEU A 31 -3.15 2.48 -6.76
C LEU A 31 -4.53 2.24 -6.12
N ARG A 32 -5.58 2.89 -6.62
CA ARG A 32 -6.96 2.71 -6.13
C ARG A 32 -7.44 1.28 -6.34
N GLN A 33 -7.16 0.68 -7.50
CA GLN A 33 -7.48 -0.72 -7.77
C GLN A 33 -6.75 -1.68 -6.81
N PHE A 34 -5.47 -1.41 -6.54
CA PHE A 34 -4.70 -2.19 -5.58
C PHE A 34 -5.24 -2.05 -4.15
N ASP A 35 -5.58 -0.83 -3.72
CA ASP A 35 -6.20 -0.56 -2.41
C ASP A 35 -7.52 -1.33 -2.24
N GLU A 36 -8.44 -1.21 -3.21
CA GLU A 36 -9.72 -1.93 -3.21
C GLU A 36 -9.51 -3.44 -3.09
N ARG A 37 -8.62 -3.99 -3.93
CA ARG A 37 -8.34 -5.43 -3.91
C ARG A 37 -7.69 -5.88 -2.60
N SER A 38 -6.78 -5.07 -2.07
CA SER A 38 -6.12 -5.35 -0.79
C SER A 38 -7.13 -5.36 0.36
N GLU A 39 -8.10 -4.46 0.35
CA GLU A 39 -9.14 -4.39 1.37
C GLU A 39 -10.08 -5.60 1.31
N GLU A 40 -10.47 -6.03 0.10
CA GLU A 40 -11.27 -7.24 -0.09
C GLU A 40 -10.59 -8.47 0.50
N VAL A 41 -9.28 -8.60 0.32
CA VAL A 41 -8.49 -9.71 0.85
C VAL A 41 -8.33 -9.57 2.36
N ARG A 42 -8.00 -8.37 2.87
CA ARG A 42 -7.86 -8.08 4.31
C ARG A 42 -9.10 -8.50 5.10
N VAL A 43 -10.29 -8.07 4.65
CA VAL A 43 -11.57 -8.41 5.29
C VAL A 43 -11.82 -9.92 5.31
N GLN A 44 -11.33 -10.65 4.32
CA GLN A 44 -11.50 -12.10 4.29
C GLN A 44 -10.49 -12.83 5.15
N VAL A 45 -9.23 -12.38 5.17
CA VAL A 45 -8.20 -12.95 6.05
C VAL A 45 -8.60 -12.76 7.51
N LEU A 46 -9.11 -11.57 7.88
CA LEU A 46 -9.65 -11.30 9.22
C LEU A 46 -10.81 -12.21 9.60
N LYS A 47 -11.64 -12.65 8.63
CA LYS A 47 -12.75 -13.59 8.88
C LYS A 47 -12.27 -15.02 9.10
N LEU A 48 -11.10 -15.38 8.58
CA LEU A 48 -10.53 -16.72 8.75
C LEU A 48 -9.88 -16.90 10.12
N ASP A 49 -9.63 -15.80 10.83
CA ASP A 49 -9.13 -15.81 12.21
C ASP A 49 -7.87 -16.69 12.38
N LEU A 50 -6.89 -16.51 11.49
CA LEU A 50 -5.72 -17.40 11.37
C LEU A 50 -4.79 -17.31 12.58
N SER A 51 -4.54 -16.11 13.09
CA SER A 51 -3.80 -15.88 14.33
C SER A 51 -4.11 -14.51 14.93
N GLU A 52 -4.05 -14.40 16.26
CA GLU A 52 -4.33 -13.15 16.99
C GLU A 52 -3.37 -12.02 16.59
N ALA A 53 -2.07 -12.30 16.52
CA ALA A 53 -1.06 -11.31 16.12
C ALA A 53 -1.25 -10.79 14.69
N LEU A 54 -1.53 -11.68 13.72
CA LEU A 54 -1.79 -11.25 12.34
C LEU A 54 -3.08 -10.45 12.24
N ASN A 55 -4.12 -10.83 12.98
CA ASN A 55 -5.39 -10.13 12.98
C ASN A 55 -5.28 -8.73 13.59
N GLU A 56 -4.45 -8.53 14.62
CA GLU A 56 -4.13 -7.21 15.16
C GLU A 56 -3.47 -6.35 14.08
N GLU A 57 -2.39 -6.84 13.45
CA GLU A 57 -1.67 -6.12 12.39
C GLU A 57 -2.59 -5.78 11.19
N LEU A 58 -3.43 -6.72 10.76
CA LEU A 58 -4.40 -6.50 9.68
C LEU A 58 -5.56 -5.60 10.07
N SER A 59 -5.93 -5.55 11.36
CA SER A 59 -6.98 -4.65 11.86
C SER A 59 -6.50 -3.22 11.96
N GLU A 60 -5.24 -3.02 12.34
CA GLU A 60 -4.56 -1.72 12.31
C GLU A 60 -4.28 -1.25 10.87
N LEU A 61 -4.12 -2.19 9.93
CA LEU A 61 -3.96 -1.89 8.53
C LEU A 61 -5.23 -1.23 7.94
N GLY A 62 -5.17 0.08 7.75
CA GLY A 62 -6.24 0.86 7.12
C GLY A 62 -6.19 0.85 5.59
N ARG A 63 -7.05 1.68 4.98
CA ARG A 63 -7.03 1.98 3.53
C ARG A 63 -5.82 2.84 3.18
N ILE A 64 -5.30 2.70 1.96
CA ILE A 64 -4.25 3.59 1.44
C ILE A 64 -4.87 4.97 1.19
N ASP A 65 -4.26 6.02 1.73
CA ASP A 65 -4.63 7.41 1.40
C ASP A 65 -4.13 7.76 -0.01
N CYS A 66 -4.95 7.48 -1.03
CA CYS A 66 -4.61 7.75 -2.43
C CYS A 66 -4.38 9.25 -2.71
N ASP A 67 -5.02 10.11 -1.92
CA ASP A 67 -4.96 11.57 -2.02
C ASP A 67 -3.88 12.18 -1.10
N PHE A 68 -2.99 11.33 -0.56
CA PHE A 68 -1.93 11.73 0.37
C PHE A 68 -1.13 12.92 -0.14
N MET A 69 -1.05 13.95 0.71
CA MET A 69 -0.29 15.16 0.49
C MET A 69 0.74 15.33 1.62
N PRO A 70 2.05 15.34 1.31
CA PRO A 70 3.08 15.44 2.33
C PRO A 70 3.05 16.81 3.02
N PRO A 71 3.29 16.87 4.34
CA PRO A 71 3.32 18.14 5.07
C PRO A 71 4.50 19.00 4.63
N ILE A 72 4.23 20.27 4.32
CA ILE A 72 5.24 21.23 3.87
C ILE A 72 5.65 22.15 5.02
N HIS A 73 6.85 21.95 5.53
CA HIS A 73 7.44 22.78 6.58
C HIS A 73 7.87 24.16 6.06
N PHE A 74 8.00 25.13 6.98
CA PHE A 74 8.27 26.54 6.65
C PHE A 74 9.54 26.74 5.79
N GLY A 75 10.62 25.99 6.04
CA GLY A 75 11.84 26.07 5.24
C GLY A 75 11.64 25.69 3.77
N HIS A 76 10.79 24.69 3.48
CA HIS A 76 10.46 24.30 2.11
C HIS A 76 9.61 25.37 1.40
N LYS A 77 8.85 26.19 2.14
CA LYS A 77 8.10 27.32 1.55
C LYS A 77 9.05 28.41 1.04
N VAL A 78 10.11 28.73 1.79
CA VAL A 78 11.12 29.72 1.39
C VAL A 78 11.87 29.25 0.14
N LEU A 79 12.34 28.01 0.14
CA LEU A 79 12.99 27.40 -1.02
C LEU A 79 12.06 27.35 -2.25
N ASN A 80 10.76 27.12 -2.04
CA ASN A 80 9.79 27.12 -3.12
C ASN A 80 9.64 28.49 -3.80
N VAL A 81 9.66 29.58 -3.02
CA VAL A 81 9.63 30.94 -3.57
C VAL A 81 10.89 31.23 -4.38
N LEU A 82 12.07 30.86 -3.85
CA LEU A 82 13.36 31.06 -4.52
C LEU A 82 13.50 30.24 -5.81
N THR A 83 12.85 29.07 -5.88
CA THR A 83 12.92 28.16 -7.03
C THR A 83 11.70 28.23 -7.94
N PHE A 84 10.89 29.30 -7.84
CA PHE A 84 9.68 29.51 -8.66
C PHE A 84 8.73 28.29 -8.71
N GLY A 85 8.54 27.56 -7.61
CA GLY A 85 7.60 26.44 -7.58
C GLY A 85 8.20 25.06 -7.91
N PHE A 86 9.37 24.98 -8.55
CA PHE A 86 9.92 23.72 -9.03
C PHE A 86 10.31 22.75 -7.90
N TYR A 87 10.85 23.29 -6.80
CA TYR A 87 11.25 22.49 -5.66
C TYR A 87 10.06 21.77 -5.01
N LYS A 88 8.95 22.49 -4.76
CA LYS A 88 7.74 21.92 -4.16
C LYS A 88 7.18 20.76 -5.00
N LYS A 89 7.13 20.91 -6.33
CA LYS A 89 6.62 19.86 -7.21
C LYS A 89 7.46 18.58 -7.12
N ARG A 90 8.79 18.70 -7.12
CA ARG A 90 9.70 17.55 -6.98
C ARG A 90 9.63 16.91 -5.59
N TYR A 91 9.57 17.74 -4.54
CA TYR A 91 9.45 17.27 -3.17
C TYR A 91 8.15 16.46 -2.98
N ILE A 92 7.01 17.03 -3.36
CA ILE A 92 5.70 16.35 -3.25
C ILE A 92 5.72 15.03 -4.01
N SER A 93 6.20 15.03 -5.26
CA SER A 93 6.25 13.82 -6.07
C SER A 93 7.07 12.71 -5.42
N LYS A 94 8.21 13.05 -4.82
CA LYS A 94 9.12 12.09 -4.18
C LYS A 94 8.52 11.54 -2.89
N GLU A 95 8.00 12.39 -2.03
CA GLU A 95 7.41 11.97 -0.75
C GLU A 95 6.15 11.10 -0.96
N ARG A 96 5.29 11.45 -1.93
CA ARG A 96 4.14 10.60 -2.29
C ARG A 96 4.59 9.22 -2.77
N GLU A 97 5.63 9.17 -3.60
CA GLU A 97 6.18 7.90 -4.09
C GLU A 97 6.72 7.03 -2.95
N ILE A 98 7.45 7.64 -1.99
CA ILE A 98 7.97 6.94 -0.80
C ILE A 98 6.81 6.38 0.03
N TYR A 99 5.80 7.22 0.31
CA TYR A 99 4.61 6.81 1.05
C TYR A 99 3.91 5.62 0.37
N PHE A 100 3.55 5.74 -0.91
CA PHE A 100 2.84 4.67 -1.62
C PHE A 100 3.66 3.38 -1.70
N LYS A 101 4.97 3.45 -1.97
CA LYS A 101 5.83 2.26 -1.98
C LYS A 101 5.95 1.62 -0.60
N GLY A 102 5.97 2.42 0.47
CA GLY A 102 5.91 1.92 1.84
C GLY A 102 4.63 1.13 2.10
N GLU A 103 3.48 1.76 1.84
CA GLU A 103 2.15 1.16 2.01
C GLU A 103 1.95 -0.14 1.21
N ILE A 104 2.43 -0.17 -0.03
CA ILE A 104 2.36 -1.37 -0.89
C ILE A 104 3.25 -2.48 -0.33
N ASN A 105 4.46 -2.16 0.14
CA ASN A 105 5.37 -3.15 0.71
C ASN A 105 4.83 -3.76 2.01
N VAL A 106 4.29 -2.94 2.91
CA VAL A 106 3.68 -3.41 4.17
C VAL A 106 2.55 -4.39 3.86
N ARG A 107 1.62 -4.02 2.97
CA ARG A 107 0.54 -4.92 2.50
C ARG A 107 1.08 -6.21 1.92
N LYS A 108 2.06 -6.12 1.02
CA LYS A 108 2.68 -7.31 0.42
C LYS A 108 3.25 -8.26 1.48
N GLN A 109 3.94 -7.74 2.49
CA GLN A 109 4.53 -8.54 3.57
C GLN A 109 3.44 -9.21 4.42
N LEU A 110 2.41 -8.45 4.82
CA LEU A 110 1.31 -8.97 5.63
C LEU A 110 0.53 -10.06 4.91
N PHE A 111 0.21 -9.87 3.63
CA PHE A 111 -0.50 -10.90 2.87
C PHE A 111 0.36 -12.13 2.59
N HIS A 112 1.66 -11.96 2.41
CA HIS A 112 2.57 -13.11 2.31
C HIS A 112 2.65 -13.87 3.66
N HIS A 113 2.64 -13.17 4.79
CA HIS A 113 2.58 -13.80 6.10
C HIS A 113 1.27 -14.57 6.29
N ALA A 114 0.13 -13.96 5.93
CA ALA A 114 -1.18 -14.59 5.96
C ALA A 114 -1.25 -15.84 5.08
N GLU A 115 -0.69 -15.77 3.87
CA GLU A 115 -0.61 -16.91 2.94
C GLU A 115 0.19 -18.07 3.56
N ASN A 116 1.32 -17.78 4.20
CA ASN A 116 2.15 -18.80 4.84
C ASN A 116 1.42 -19.45 6.02
N GLN A 117 0.76 -18.68 6.88
CA GLN A 117 -0.06 -19.22 7.96
C GLN A 117 -1.20 -20.11 7.43
N LEU A 118 -1.88 -19.69 6.35
CA LEU A 118 -2.95 -20.48 5.73
C LEU A 118 -2.46 -21.82 5.15
N LYS A 119 -1.19 -21.91 4.74
CA LYS A 119 -0.58 -23.17 4.25
C LYS A 119 -0.19 -24.13 5.37
N GLU A 120 -0.02 -23.63 6.59
CA GLU A 120 0.37 -24.43 7.76
C GLU A 120 -0.82 -25.09 8.48
N ILE A 121 -2.05 -24.68 8.14
CA ILE A 121 -3.32 -25.24 8.62
C ILE A 121 -3.76 -26.42 7.75
#